data_AF-A0A2U1NXK4-F1
#
_entry.id   AF-A0A2U1NXK4-F1
#
_cell.length_a   1.000
_cell.length_b   1.000
_cell.length_c   1.000
_cell.angle_alpha   90.00
_cell.angle_beta   90.00
_cell.angle_gamma   90.00
#
_symmetry.space_group_name_H-M   'P 1'
#
loop_
_entity.id
_entity.type
_entity.pdbx_description
1 polymer ?
#
loop_
_entity_poly.entity_id
_entity_poly.type
_entity_poly.pdbx_seq_one_letter_code
_entity_poly.pdbx_strand_id
1 'polypeptide(L)'
;MQLRSNIPLIFFVAVVITATVLFSSPTVSAQLRSFHFTNELDRIERIIDYKFQNIWYLRRAMTHSSYSDENNKDLSIIGLGIINATVARDTFTRRLNSSSKAVNDRLSMTNNENVCAAYGTFLRLESVVRVSASFDSSNSSILSGAFKALLGAIALDSGKIADAEKLFLGILDGASKVIVYYQFKNRELHLRALTHSSYSKENNKALSILGESIIETFAAMRSLTNDLYKSARESRDFNKIVKEAVVNKISKEAVEDCALSGKKLRLHEKVMVSSSTDASNPSVVCGAFKSMVGATALDSGEPDKAVNWMLVSLRGAFALDFPESD
;
A
#
# COMPACT_ATOMS: atom_id res chain seq x y z
N MET A 1 48.77 17.59 45.66
CA MET A 1 49.31 16.35 45.08
C MET A 1 48.19 15.71 44.24
N GLN A 2 48.12 16.01 42.93
CA GLN A 2 47.10 15.45 42.04
C GLN A 2 47.68 14.27 41.26
N LEU A 3 47.16 13.06 41.46
CA LEU A 3 47.43 11.92 40.58
C LEU A 3 46.59 12.09 39.30
N ARG A 4 47.25 12.34 38.17
CA ARG A 4 46.60 12.22 36.85
C ARG A 4 46.46 10.74 36.51
N SER A 5 45.22 10.29 36.36
CA SER A 5 44.90 8.94 35.88
C SER A 5 45.22 8.82 34.39
N ASN A 6 46.44 8.40 34.07
CA ASN A 6 46.82 8.02 32.71
C ASN A 6 46.32 6.60 32.43
N ILE A 7 45.05 6.47 32.03
CA ILE A 7 44.61 5.30 31.28
C ILE A 7 45.38 5.34 29.95
N PRO A 8 46.24 4.35 29.64
CA PRO A 8 47.11 4.44 28.48
C PRO A 8 46.27 4.44 27.20
N LEU A 9 46.61 5.32 26.25
CA LEU A 9 45.95 5.45 24.94
C LEU A 9 45.81 4.10 24.20
N ILE A 10 46.78 3.21 24.44
CA ILE A 10 46.83 1.81 23.97
C ILE A 10 45.57 1.02 24.37
N PHE A 11 45.03 1.22 25.57
CA PHE A 11 43.82 0.53 26.04
C PHE A 11 42.58 0.97 25.27
N PHE A 12 42.46 2.27 24.96
CA PHE A 12 41.36 2.80 24.14
C PHE A 12 41.46 2.29 22.69
N VAL A 13 42.66 2.28 22.12
CA VAL A 13 42.90 1.74 20.78
C VAL A 13 42.60 0.24 20.72
N ALA A 14 43.00 -0.54 21.73
CA ALA A 14 42.69 -1.96 21.81
C ALA A 14 41.18 -2.25 21.93
N VAL A 15 40.43 -1.47 22.74
CA VAL A 15 38.96 -1.59 22.85
C VAL A 15 38.26 -1.21 21.54
N VAL A 16 38.72 -0.18 20.84
CA VAL A 16 38.13 0.21 19.54
C VAL A 16 38.44 -0.83 18.45
N ILE A 17 39.66 -1.37 18.40
CA ILE A 17 40.04 -2.43 17.44
C ILE A 17 39.30 -3.74 17.74
N THR A 18 39.17 -4.13 19.00
CA THR A 18 38.38 -5.34 19.35
C THR A 18 36.90 -5.16 19.02
N ALA A 19 36.32 -3.98 19.24
CA ALA A 19 34.96 -3.69 18.80
C ALA A 19 34.80 -3.80 17.26
N THR A 20 35.68 -3.19 16.46
CA THR A 20 35.57 -3.24 14.99
C THR A 20 35.79 -4.64 14.42
N VAL A 21 36.68 -5.44 15.02
CA VAL A 21 36.88 -6.86 14.65
C VAL A 21 35.68 -7.74 15.04
N LEU A 22 35.04 -7.49 16.19
CA LEU A 22 33.81 -8.17 16.58
C LEU A 22 32.65 -7.82 15.63
N PHE A 23 32.48 -6.56 15.23
CA PHE A 23 31.42 -6.15 14.30
C PHE A 23 31.64 -6.58 12.85
N SER A 24 32.86 -6.92 12.45
CA SER A 24 33.17 -7.47 11.11
C SER A 24 33.15 -9.01 11.06
N SER A 25 32.87 -9.68 12.18
CA SER A 25 32.76 -11.15 12.24
C SER A 25 31.45 -11.65 11.58
N PRO A 26 31.49 -12.63 10.64
CA PRO A 26 30.30 -13.13 9.95
C PRO A 26 29.22 -13.68 10.88
N THR A 27 29.65 -14.28 12.00
CA THR A 27 28.78 -14.80 13.07
C THR A 27 27.97 -13.70 13.75
N VAL A 28 28.59 -12.58 14.11
CA VAL A 28 27.91 -11.43 14.74
C VAL A 28 26.90 -10.81 13.75
N SER A 29 27.28 -10.67 12.47
CA SER A 29 26.37 -10.20 11.42
C SER A 29 25.17 -11.12 11.22
N ALA A 30 25.38 -12.44 11.18
CA ALA A 30 24.30 -13.42 11.08
C ALA A 30 23.36 -13.41 12.32
N GLN A 31 23.93 -13.26 13.52
CA GLN A 31 23.17 -13.18 14.76
C GLN A 31 22.33 -11.89 14.85
N LEU A 32 22.86 -10.76 14.39
CA LEU A 32 22.11 -9.49 14.28
C LEU A 32 20.94 -9.61 13.30
N ARG A 33 21.16 -10.23 12.12
CA ARG A 33 20.10 -10.48 11.12
C ARG A 33 19.00 -11.41 11.67
N SER A 34 19.38 -12.45 12.41
CA SER A 34 18.42 -13.37 13.06
C SER A 34 17.57 -12.68 14.12
N PHE A 35 18.18 -11.79 14.92
CA PHE A 35 17.48 -10.99 15.91
C PHE A 35 16.52 -9.99 15.25
N HIS A 36 16.97 -9.25 14.23
CA HIS A 36 16.12 -8.35 13.45
C HIS A 36 14.92 -9.08 12.83
N PHE A 37 15.16 -10.22 12.18
CA PHE A 37 14.10 -11.04 11.60
C PHE A 37 13.06 -11.45 12.65
N THR A 38 13.50 -11.89 13.83
CA THR A 38 12.59 -12.28 14.92
C THR A 38 11.70 -11.11 15.39
N ASN A 39 12.28 -9.92 15.60
CA ASN A 39 11.54 -8.73 16.00
C ASN A 39 10.51 -8.27 14.95
N GLU A 40 10.82 -8.43 13.66
CA GLU A 40 9.88 -8.13 12.58
C GLU A 40 8.75 -9.17 12.50
N LEU A 41 8.98 -10.45 12.83
CA LEU A 41 7.89 -11.43 12.95
C LEU A 41 6.94 -11.06 14.10
N ASP A 42 7.45 -10.71 15.29
CA ASP A 42 6.64 -10.20 16.41
C ASP A 42 5.91 -8.88 16.06
N ARG A 43 6.44 -8.10 15.11
CA ARG A 43 5.74 -6.94 14.55
C ARG A 43 4.60 -7.36 13.61
N ILE A 44 4.81 -8.33 12.72
CA ILE A 44 3.75 -8.85 11.84
C ILE A 44 2.59 -9.38 12.66
N GLU A 45 2.84 -10.25 13.65
CA GLU A 45 1.79 -10.83 14.52
C GLU A 45 0.90 -9.78 15.20
N ARG A 46 1.50 -8.66 15.64
CA ARG A 46 0.76 -7.51 16.21
C ARG A 46 -0.05 -6.73 15.17
N ILE A 47 0.38 -6.68 13.92
CA ILE A 47 -0.32 -5.96 12.83
C ILE A 47 -1.52 -6.76 12.34
N ILE A 48 -1.40 -8.09 12.28
CA ILE A 48 -2.47 -8.99 11.83
C ILE A 48 -3.43 -9.43 12.94
N ASP A 49 -3.16 -9.06 14.20
CA ASP A 49 -3.90 -9.48 15.39
C ASP A 49 -4.03 -11.02 15.50
N TYR A 50 -2.92 -11.72 15.22
CA TYR A 50 -2.83 -13.19 15.26
C TYR A 50 -1.45 -13.60 15.78
N LYS A 51 -1.43 -14.37 16.87
CA LYS A 51 -0.21 -14.99 17.43
C LYS A 51 -0.13 -16.44 16.94
N PHE A 52 0.96 -16.79 16.27
CA PHE A 52 1.20 -18.15 15.79
C PHE A 52 1.47 -19.11 16.95
N GLN A 53 0.83 -20.28 16.89
CA GLN A 53 1.12 -21.40 17.80
C GLN A 53 2.49 -22.00 17.46
N ASN A 54 2.79 -22.10 16.15
CA ASN A 54 4.08 -22.51 15.62
C ASN A 54 4.62 -21.42 14.67
N ILE A 55 5.55 -20.61 15.21
CA ILE A 55 6.23 -19.53 14.49
C ILE A 55 6.95 -19.98 13.21
N TRP A 56 7.23 -21.29 13.04
CA TRP A 56 7.77 -21.85 11.80
C TRP A 56 6.90 -21.52 10.58
N TYR A 57 5.56 -21.54 10.70
CA TYR A 57 4.67 -21.21 9.59
C TYR A 57 4.88 -19.76 9.11
N LEU A 58 4.96 -18.80 10.05
CA LEU A 58 5.23 -17.40 9.72
C LEU A 58 6.65 -17.21 9.17
N ARG A 59 7.66 -17.87 9.75
CA ARG A 59 9.04 -17.86 9.24
C ARG A 59 9.12 -18.36 7.80
N ARG A 60 8.44 -19.47 7.48
CA ARG A 60 8.40 -20.04 6.13
C ARG A 60 7.63 -19.14 5.17
N ALA A 61 6.51 -18.55 5.58
CA ALA A 61 5.76 -17.58 4.75
C ALA A 61 6.60 -16.35 4.37
N MET A 62 7.42 -15.85 5.30
CA MET A 62 8.33 -14.73 5.08
C MET A 62 9.68 -15.15 4.48
N THR A 63 9.72 -16.25 3.71
CA THR A 63 10.94 -16.76 3.06
C THR A 63 10.67 -17.05 1.59
N HIS A 64 11.28 -16.28 0.70
CA HIS A 64 11.17 -16.48 -0.75
C HIS A 64 12.07 -17.64 -1.23
N SER A 65 11.72 -18.27 -2.35
CA SER A 65 12.52 -19.38 -2.90
C SER A 65 13.92 -18.99 -3.38
N SER A 66 14.22 -17.70 -3.53
CA SER A 66 15.60 -17.25 -3.79
C SER A 66 16.50 -17.29 -2.55
N TYR A 67 15.92 -17.41 -1.33
CA TYR A 67 16.66 -17.46 -0.07
C TYR A 67 16.90 -18.90 0.45
N SER A 68 15.96 -19.82 0.22
CA SER A 68 16.04 -21.21 0.71
C SER A 68 15.09 -22.13 -0.07
N ASP A 69 15.40 -23.43 -0.11
CA ASP A 69 14.47 -24.47 -0.57
C ASP A 69 13.26 -24.61 0.37
N GLU A 70 13.43 -24.33 1.67
CA GLU A 70 12.33 -24.25 2.63
C GLU A 70 11.69 -22.85 2.57
N ASN A 71 10.78 -22.68 1.60
CA ASN A 71 10.21 -21.38 1.26
C ASN A 71 8.67 -21.36 1.23
N ASN A 72 8.15 -20.20 0.87
CA ASN A 72 6.75 -19.83 0.91
C ASN A 72 5.89 -20.30 -0.28
N LYS A 73 6.45 -21.00 -1.29
CA LYS A 73 5.70 -21.41 -2.50
C LYS A 73 4.45 -22.23 -2.17
N ASP A 74 4.58 -23.31 -1.41
CA ASP A 74 3.43 -24.18 -1.05
C ASP A 74 2.36 -23.41 -0.26
N LEU A 75 2.80 -22.58 0.69
CA LEU A 75 1.92 -21.72 1.49
C LEU A 75 1.18 -20.70 0.61
N SER A 76 1.83 -20.14 -0.42
CA SER A 76 1.22 -19.20 -1.35
C SER A 76 0.13 -19.84 -2.22
N ILE A 77 0.28 -21.13 -2.56
CA ILE A 77 -0.72 -21.90 -3.30
C ILE A 77 -1.97 -22.11 -2.43
N ILE A 78 -1.76 -22.48 -1.15
CA ILE A 78 -2.85 -22.61 -0.16
C ILE A 78 -3.56 -21.25 0.03
N GLY A 79 -2.79 -20.18 0.20
CA GLY A 79 -3.31 -18.81 0.34
C GLY A 79 -4.13 -18.33 -0.85
N LEU A 80 -3.70 -18.63 -2.07
CA LEU A 80 -4.48 -18.34 -3.28
C LEU A 80 -5.83 -19.10 -3.29
N GLY A 81 -5.84 -20.35 -2.84
CA GLY A 81 -7.07 -21.13 -2.64
C GLY A 81 -8.03 -20.46 -1.65
N ILE A 82 -7.51 -19.95 -0.53
CA ILE A 82 -8.29 -19.23 0.49
C ILE A 82 -8.87 -17.93 -0.07
N ILE A 83 -8.06 -17.12 -0.77
CA ILE A 83 -8.54 -15.88 -1.44
C ILE A 83 -9.68 -16.21 -2.40
N ASN A 84 -9.51 -17.23 -3.24
CA ASN A 84 -10.54 -17.66 -4.20
C ASN A 84 -11.85 -18.06 -3.51
N ALA A 85 -11.77 -18.92 -2.48
CA ALA A 85 -12.93 -19.36 -1.71
C ALA A 85 -13.64 -18.17 -1.04
N THR A 86 -12.88 -17.29 -0.39
CA THR A 86 -13.42 -16.12 0.32
C THR A 86 -14.11 -15.14 -0.64
N VAL A 87 -13.48 -14.82 -1.78
CA VAL A 87 -14.04 -13.88 -2.79
C VAL A 87 -15.28 -14.46 -3.44
N ALA A 88 -15.29 -15.74 -3.79
CA ALA A 88 -16.47 -16.41 -4.33
C ALA A 88 -17.62 -16.38 -3.31
N ARG A 89 -17.35 -16.80 -2.06
CA ARG A 89 -18.31 -16.80 -0.96
C ARG A 89 -18.88 -15.40 -0.70
N ASP A 90 -18.03 -14.38 -0.52
CA ASP A 90 -18.45 -12.99 -0.31
C ASP A 90 -19.32 -12.46 -1.45
N THR A 91 -18.97 -12.77 -2.70
CA THR A 91 -19.71 -12.33 -3.88
C THR A 91 -21.08 -12.98 -3.99
N PHE A 92 -21.20 -14.28 -3.66
CA PHE A 92 -22.50 -14.94 -3.57
C PHE A 92 -23.34 -14.42 -2.38
N THR A 93 -22.74 -14.27 -1.19
CA THR A 93 -23.49 -13.85 0.01
C THR A 93 -24.00 -12.41 -0.08
N ARG A 94 -23.21 -11.46 -0.63
CA ARG A 94 -23.65 -10.06 -0.79
C ARG A 94 -24.59 -9.84 -1.99
N ARG A 95 -24.62 -10.78 -2.94
CA ARG A 95 -25.43 -10.70 -4.17
C ARG A 95 -25.89 -12.11 -4.56
N LEU A 96 -27.03 -12.52 -4.00
CA LEU A 96 -27.63 -13.86 -4.18
C LEU A 96 -27.86 -14.25 -5.66
N ASN A 97 -27.96 -13.27 -6.57
CA ASN A 97 -28.12 -13.47 -8.01
C ASN A 97 -26.83 -13.16 -8.82
N SER A 98 -25.64 -13.29 -8.23
CA SER A 98 -24.36 -13.13 -8.95
C SER A 98 -24.21 -14.17 -10.06
N SER A 99 -23.92 -13.72 -11.28
CA SER A 99 -23.52 -14.61 -12.38
C SER A 99 -22.10 -15.14 -12.18
N SER A 100 -21.81 -16.31 -12.75
CA SER A 100 -20.45 -16.88 -12.79
C SER A 100 -19.42 -15.90 -13.36
N LYS A 101 -19.81 -15.11 -14.36
CA LYS A 101 -18.99 -14.02 -14.91
C LYS A 101 -18.63 -12.98 -13.84
N ALA A 102 -19.60 -12.48 -13.08
CA ALA A 102 -19.34 -11.47 -12.05
C ALA A 102 -18.44 -11.99 -10.91
N VAL A 103 -18.51 -13.29 -10.60
CA VAL A 103 -17.59 -13.95 -9.66
C VAL A 103 -16.18 -14.04 -10.27
N ASN A 104 -16.05 -14.51 -11.52
CA ASN A 104 -14.76 -14.62 -12.22
C ASN A 104 -14.07 -13.27 -12.42
N ASP A 105 -14.81 -12.23 -12.78
CA ASP A 105 -14.29 -10.86 -12.95
C ASP A 105 -13.69 -10.35 -11.63
N ARG A 106 -14.37 -10.60 -10.49
CA ARG A 106 -13.88 -10.20 -9.16
C ARG A 106 -12.71 -11.06 -8.67
N LEU A 107 -12.71 -12.37 -8.95
CA LEU A 107 -11.56 -13.24 -8.70
C LEU A 107 -10.32 -12.78 -9.47
N SER A 108 -10.46 -12.48 -10.76
CA SER A 108 -9.38 -11.96 -11.61
C SER A 108 -8.81 -10.65 -11.06
N MET A 109 -9.68 -9.71 -10.66
CA MET A 109 -9.28 -8.45 -10.04
C MET A 109 -8.54 -8.66 -8.71
N THR A 110 -9.03 -9.53 -7.82
CA THR A 110 -8.44 -9.73 -6.49
C THR A 110 -7.14 -10.55 -6.52
N ASN A 111 -7.03 -11.51 -7.44
CA ASN A 111 -5.83 -12.35 -7.60
C ASN A 111 -4.69 -11.66 -8.35
N ASN A 112 -4.97 -10.51 -8.98
CA ASN A 112 -3.99 -9.71 -9.69
C ASN A 112 -2.75 -9.49 -8.80
N GLU A 113 -1.57 -9.71 -9.37
CA GLU A 113 -0.31 -9.68 -8.61
C GLU A 113 -0.12 -8.35 -7.88
N ASN A 114 -0.36 -7.23 -8.56
CA ASN A 114 -0.19 -5.90 -7.99
C ASN A 114 -1.19 -5.59 -6.86
N VAL A 115 -2.39 -6.17 -6.91
CA VAL A 115 -3.39 -6.06 -5.84
C VAL A 115 -2.95 -6.86 -4.61
N CYS A 116 -2.45 -8.08 -4.80
CA CYS A 116 -1.88 -8.89 -3.72
C CYS A 116 -0.59 -8.27 -3.14
N ALA A 117 0.25 -7.69 -3.99
CA ALA A 117 1.45 -6.96 -3.59
C ALA A 117 1.09 -5.74 -2.72
N ALA A 118 0.08 -4.97 -3.12
CA ALA A 118 -0.40 -3.82 -2.34
C ALA A 118 -0.91 -4.21 -0.94
N TYR A 119 -1.53 -5.39 -0.77
CA TYR A 119 -1.85 -5.93 0.56
C TYR A 119 -0.58 -6.32 1.34
N GLY A 120 0.43 -6.87 0.67
CA GLY A 120 1.76 -7.08 1.24
C GLY A 120 2.40 -5.77 1.74
N THR A 121 2.42 -4.71 0.92
CA THR A 121 2.92 -3.38 1.29
C THR A 121 2.09 -2.73 2.40
N PHE A 122 0.77 -2.96 2.45
CA PHE A 122 -0.09 -2.48 3.54
C PHE A 122 0.30 -3.06 4.90
N LEU A 123 0.69 -4.34 4.95
CA LEU A 123 1.27 -5.01 6.12
C LEU A 123 2.78 -4.70 6.31
N ARG A 124 3.39 -4.07 5.29
CA ARG A 124 4.83 -3.79 5.13
C ARG A 124 5.70 -5.05 5.12
N LEU A 125 5.30 -6.06 4.35
CA LEU A 125 6.02 -7.34 4.27
C LEU A 125 7.44 -7.20 3.68
N GLU A 126 7.72 -6.16 2.90
CA GLU A 126 9.05 -5.86 2.32
C GLU A 126 10.16 -5.77 3.39
N SER A 127 9.80 -5.41 4.62
CA SER A 127 10.72 -5.28 5.76
C SER A 127 11.09 -6.60 6.46
N VAL A 128 10.39 -7.70 6.16
CA VAL A 128 10.55 -9.00 6.85
C VAL A 128 10.80 -10.17 5.90
N VAL A 129 10.36 -10.08 4.63
CA VAL A 129 10.53 -11.16 3.66
C VAL A 129 12.01 -11.38 3.33
N ARG A 130 12.48 -12.60 3.58
CA ARG A 130 13.86 -13.02 3.31
C ARG A 130 14.03 -13.38 1.84
N VAL A 131 14.98 -12.73 1.19
CA VAL A 131 15.39 -12.93 -0.21
C VAL A 131 16.92 -13.03 -0.28
N SER A 132 17.49 -13.67 -1.31
CA SER A 132 18.95 -13.59 -1.53
C SER A 132 19.38 -12.20 -2.01
N ALA A 133 20.68 -11.92 -1.92
CA ALA A 133 21.25 -10.57 -2.14
C ALA A 133 21.01 -9.99 -3.55
N SER A 134 20.61 -10.80 -4.52
CA SER A 134 20.31 -10.39 -5.90
C SER A 134 18.82 -10.10 -6.17
N PHE A 135 17.98 -10.12 -5.14
CA PHE A 135 16.54 -9.92 -5.23
C PHE A 135 16.10 -8.77 -4.32
N ASP A 136 15.12 -7.98 -4.77
CA ASP A 136 14.46 -6.96 -3.95
C ASP A 136 13.22 -7.56 -3.26
N SER A 137 13.13 -7.43 -1.93
CA SER A 137 11.96 -7.87 -1.16
C SER A 137 10.71 -7.01 -1.43
N SER A 138 10.87 -5.85 -2.06
CA SER A 138 9.80 -4.92 -2.46
C SER A 138 9.13 -5.29 -3.79
N ASN A 139 9.68 -6.26 -4.54
CA ASN A 139 9.15 -6.68 -5.84
C ASN A 139 7.71 -7.22 -5.73
N SER A 140 6.83 -6.81 -6.65
CA SER A 140 5.40 -7.19 -6.64
C SER A 140 5.15 -8.69 -6.55
N SER A 141 5.91 -9.52 -7.28
CA SER A 141 5.74 -10.97 -7.26
C SER A 141 6.12 -11.58 -5.91
N ILE A 142 7.16 -11.04 -5.26
CA ILE A 142 7.63 -11.47 -3.94
C ILE A 142 6.64 -11.06 -2.84
N LEU A 143 6.14 -9.82 -2.87
CA LEU A 143 5.13 -9.34 -1.91
C LEU A 143 3.78 -10.05 -2.08
N SER A 144 3.34 -10.26 -3.34
CA SER A 144 2.15 -11.04 -3.69
C SER A 144 2.24 -12.48 -3.18
N GLY A 145 3.40 -13.13 -3.39
CA GLY A 145 3.68 -14.47 -2.88
C GLY A 145 3.70 -14.54 -1.35
N ALA A 146 4.38 -13.61 -0.69
CA ALA A 146 4.47 -13.53 0.76
C ALA A 146 3.11 -13.24 1.44
N PHE A 147 2.30 -12.35 0.85
CA PHE A 147 0.94 -12.07 1.31
C PHE A 147 0.04 -13.32 1.23
N LYS A 148 0.04 -14.00 0.09
CA LYS A 148 -0.68 -15.28 -0.08
C LYS A 148 -0.17 -16.31 0.93
N ALA A 149 1.15 -16.44 1.08
CA ALA A 149 1.74 -17.38 2.01
C ALA A 149 1.42 -17.11 3.48
N LEU A 150 1.22 -15.85 3.87
CA LEU A 150 0.78 -15.47 5.21
C LEU A 150 -0.64 -16.00 5.50
N LEU A 151 -1.57 -15.88 4.54
CA LEU A 151 -2.92 -16.46 4.67
C LEU A 151 -2.87 -18.00 4.76
N GLY A 152 -2.04 -18.65 3.93
CA GLY A 152 -1.83 -20.09 3.99
C GLY A 152 -1.21 -20.55 5.32
N ALA A 153 -0.25 -19.79 5.85
CA ALA A 153 0.38 -20.04 7.14
C ALA A 153 -0.61 -19.96 8.32
N ILE A 154 -1.47 -18.93 8.35
CA ILE A 154 -2.50 -18.79 9.39
C ILE A 154 -3.49 -19.95 9.35
N ALA A 155 -3.94 -20.36 8.16
CA ALA A 155 -4.89 -21.46 8.01
C ALA A 155 -4.31 -22.82 8.45
N LEU A 156 -3.01 -23.05 8.22
CA LEU A 156 -2.34 -24.27 8.70
C LEU A 156 -2.06 -24.23 10.22
N ASP A 157 -1.61 -23.09 10.74
CA ASP A 157 -1.30 -22.92 12.16
C ASP A 157 -2.54 -23.01 13.07
N SER A 158 -3.66 -22.44 12.64
CA SER A 158 -4.96 -22.53 13.34
C SER A 158 -5.73 -23.83 13.06
N GLY A 159 -5.39 -24.53 11.98
CA GLY A 159 -6.21 -25.60 11.40
C GLY A 159 -7.54 -25.12 10.80
N LYS A 160 -7.73 -23.80 10.60
CA LYS A 160 -9.01 -23.19 10.20
C LYS A 160 -8.83 -22.17 9.09
N ILE A 161 -9.46 -22.43 7.95
CA ILE A 161 -9.56 -21.46 6.84
C ILE A 161 -10.18 -20.13 7.32
N ALA A 162 -11.18 -20.19 8.21
CA ALA A 162 -11.91 -19.03 8.71
C ALA A 162 -11.04 -17.96 9.41
N ASP A 163 -9.94 -18.35 10.06
CA ASP A 163 -9.04 -17.38 10.72
C ASP A 163 -8.21 -16.60 9.70
N ALA A 164 -7.81 -17.26 8.60
CA ALA A 164 -7.21 -16.59 7.44
C ALA A 164 -8.25 -15.76 6.66
N GLU A 165 -9.50 -16.23 6.51
CA GLU A 165 -10.58 -15.42 5.92
C GLU A 165 -10.85 -14.17 6.76
N LYS A 166 -10.81 -14.25 8.09
CA LYS A 166 -11.00 -13.11 9.00
C LYS A 166 -9.94 -12.03 8.78
N LEU A 167 -8.66 -12.41 8.70
CA LEU A 167 -7.59 -11.46 8.36
C LEU A 167 -7.80 -10.89 6.95
N PHE A 168 -8.07 -11.74 5.96
CA PHE A 168 -8.23 -11.29 4.57
C PHE A 168 -9.42 -10.34 4.40
N LEU A 169 -10.58 -10.65 4.99
CA LEU A 169 -11.75 -9.75 5.01
C LEU A 169 -11.49 -8.48 5.83
N GLY A 170 -10.75 -8.58 6.95
CA GLY A 170 -10.30 -7.42 7.71
C GLY A 170 -9.38 -6.51 6.90
N ILE A 171 -8.54 -7.07 6.03
CA ILE A 171 -7.76 -6.32 5.04
C ILE A 171 -8.66 -5.82 3.91
N LEU A 172 -9.66 -6.56 3.41
CA LEU A 172 -10.61 -6.03 2.42
C LEU A 172 -11.52 -4.91 2.97
N ASP A 173 -11.76 -4.85 4.28
CA ASP A 173 -12.58 -3.84 4.96
C ASP A 173 -11.75 -2.68 5.57
N GLY A 174 -10.47 -2.93 5.88
CA GLY A 174 -9.47 -1.97 6.41
C GLY A 174 -8.51 -1.41 5.35
N ALA A 175 -8.40 -2.09 4.22
CA ALA A 175 -8.11 -1.56 2.90
C ALA A 175 -9.39 -1.31 2.07
N SER A 176 -10.59 -1.52 2.62
CA SER A 176 -11.61 -0.46 2.55
C SER A 176 -11.34 0.54 3.67
N LYS A 177 -11.99 1.70 3.71
CA LYS A 177 -11.50 2.93 4.39
C LYS A 177 -10.17 3.47 3.81
N VAL A 178 -9.14 2.62 3.62
CA VAL A 178 -7.79 3.00 3.14
C VAL A 178 -7.50 2.68 1.65
N ILE A 179 -8.25 1.77 1.00
CA ILE A 179 -8.28 1.55 -0.47
C ILE A 179 -9.74 1.47 -0.96
N VAL A 180 -10.58 2.40 -0.50
CA VAL A 180 -11.92 2.59 -1.09
C VAL A 180 -11.76 3.27 -2.44
N TYR A 181 -11.87 2.50 -3.52
CA TYR A 181 -12.49 3.04 -4.72
C TYR A 181 -13.89 3.51 -4.33
N TYR A 182 -14.11 4.83 -4.36
CA TYR A 182 -15.36 5.42 -3.94
C TYR A 182 -16.51 4.81 -4.73
N GLN A 183 -17.41 4.12 -4.04
CA GLN A 183 -18.56 3.48 -4.66
C GLN A 183 -19.66 4.52 -4.86
N PHE A 184 -19.70 5.08 -6.06
CA PHE A 184 -20.75 6.00 -6.50
C PHE A 184 -22.14 5.39 -6.35
N LYS A 185 -22.99 6.07 -5.57
CA LYS A 185 -24.43 5.77 -5.46
C LYS A 185 -25.14 6.22 -6.74
N ASN A 186 -24.80 7.42 -7.22
CA ASN A 186 -25.28 7.98 -8.47
C ASN A 186 -24.33 7.60 -9.62
N ARG A 187 -24.75 6.62 -10.42
CA ARG A 187 -24.01 6.15 -11.60
C ARG A 187 -23.92 7.19 -12.71
N GLU A 188 -24.93 8.03 -12.89
CA GLU A 188 -24.94 9.09 -13.92
C GLU A 188 -23.92 10.16 -13.59
N LEU A 189 -23.78 10.51 -12.30
CA LEU A 189 -22.77 11.45 -11.81
C LEU A 189 -21.33 10.92 -12.02
N HIS A 190 -21.10 9.63 -11.79
CA HIS A 190 -19.81 8.97 -12.11
C HIS A 190 -19.51 9.00 -13.61
N LEU A 191 -20.48 8.62 -14.46
CA LEU A 191 -20.31 8.66 -15.92
C LEU A 191 -20.05 10.09 -16.39
N ARG A 192 -20.82 11.08 -15.89
CA ARG A 192 -20.64 12.50 -16.19
C ARG A 192 -19.26 13.03 -15.78
N ALA A 193 -18.66 12.54 -14.69
CA ALA A 193 -17.29 12.90 -14.30
C ALA A 193 -16.23 12.43 -15.32
N LEU A 194 -16.50 11.32 -16.00
CA LEU A 194 -15.68 10.76 -17.07
C LEU A 194 -16.08 11.27 -18.47
N THR A 195 -17.13 12.07 -18.61
CA THR A 195 -17.54 12.65 -19.91
C THR A 195 -16.78 13.95 -20.18
N HIS A 196 -15.86 13.96 -21.14
CA HIS A 196 -15.20 15.20 -21.57
C HIS A 196 -16.15 16.09 -22.38
N SER A 197 -15.90 17.41 -22.38
CA SER A 197 -16.73 18.40 -23.07
C SER A 197 -16.77 18.31 -24.59
N SER A 198 -15.89 17.52 -25.23
CA SER A 198 -15.99 17.19 -26.66
C SER A 198 -16.93 16.01 -26.94
N TYR A 199 -17.25 15.18 -25.95
CA TYR A 199 -18.14 14.02 -26.12
C TYR A 199 -19.62 14.38 -25.97
N SER A 200 -19.97 15.24 -25.01
CA SER A 200 -21.36 15.65 -24.75
C SER A 200 -21.48 17.06 -24.19
N LYS A 201 -22.66 17.66 -24.35
CA LYS A 201 -23.08 18.89 -23.64
C LYS A 201 -23.15 18.65 -22.12
N GLU A 202 -23.59 17.47 -21.71
CA GLU A 202 -23.55 17.03 -20.31
C GLU A 202 -22.20 16.39 -20.02
N ASN A 203 -21.30 17.20 -19.48
CA ASN A 203 -19.90 16.84 -19.28
C ASN A 203 -19.39 17.21 -17.89
N ASN A 204 -18.11 16.92 -17.71
CA ASN A 204 -17.39 16.98 -16.46
C ASN A 204 -16.91 18.38 -16.04
N LYS A 205 -17.00 19.42 -16.89
CA LYS A 205 -16.46 20.77 -16.61
C LYS A 205 -16.84 21.33 -15.23
N ALA A 206 -18.12 21.25 -14.85
CA ALA A 206 -18.58 21.74 -13.54
C ALA A 206 -18.01 20.92 -12.37
N LEU A 207 -17.85 19.61 -12.54
CA LEU A 207 -17.27 18.71 -11.54
C LEU A 207 -15.75 18.94 -11.40
N SER A 208 -15.07 19.27 -12.51
CA SER A 208 -13.66 19.67 -12.52
C SER A 208 -13.43 20.92 -11.66
N ILE A 209 -14.27 21.95 -11.80
CA ILE A 209 -14.16 23.20 -11.01
C ILE A 209 -14.36 22.91 -9.52
N LEU A 210 -15.36 22.10 -9.16
CA LEU A 210 -15.60 21.70 -7.77
C LEU A 210 -14.41 20.90 -7.20
N GLY A 211 -13.90 19.93 -7.95
CA GLY A 211 -12.77 19.11 -7.52
C GLY A 211 -11.47 19.91 -7.35
N GLU A 212 -11.21 20.86 -8.25
CA GLU A 212 -10.08 21.80 -8.16
C GLU A 212 -10.12 22.60 -6.86
N SER A 213 -11.26 23.23 -6.54
CA SER A 213 -11.43 23.97 -5.29
C SER A 213 -11.20 23.09 -4.04
N ILE A 214 -11.62 21.82 -4.07
CA ILE A 214 -11.38 20.86 -2.97
C ILE A 214 -9.90 20.51 -2.85
N ILE A 215 -9.20 20.28 -3.97
CA ILE A 215 -7.76 19.97 -4.01
C ILE A 215 -6.95 21.14 -3.45
N GLU A 216 -7.23 22.36 -3.92
CA GLU A 216 -6.57 23.60 -3.45
C GLU A 216 -6.82 23.85 -1.96
N THR A 217 -8.08 23.73 -1.51
CA THR A 217 -8.46 23.91 -0.10
C THR A 217 -7.74 22.90 0.80
N PHE A 218 -7.70 21.63 0.39
CA PHE A 218 -6.93 20.60 1.09
C PHE A 218 -5.44 20.94 1.18
N ALA A 219 -4.83 21.39 0.09
CA ALA A 219 -3.42 21.77 0.05
C ALA A 219 -3.10 23.00 0.92
N ALA A 220 -3.96 24.01 0.92
CA ALA A 220 -3.82 25.20 1.76
C ALA A 220 -3.89 24.84 3.26
N MET A 221 -4.91 24.08 3.68
CA MET A 221 -5.02 23.56 5.06
C MET A 221 -3.78 22.75 5.45
N ARG A 222 -3.22 22.00 4.48
CA ARG A 222 -2.02 21.21 4.68
C ARG A 222 -0.77 22.05 4.92
N SER A 223 -0.55 23.09 4.12
CA SER A 223 0.59 23.99 4.27
C SER A 223 0.56 24.65 5.66
N LEU A 224 -0.60 25.18 6.05
CA LEU A 224 -0.82 25.76 7.38
C LEU A 224 -0.54 24.76 8.50
N THR A 225 -1.01 23.51 8.36
CA THR A 225 -0.75 22.44 9.34
C THR A 225 0.75 22.12 9.45
N ASN A 226 1.48 22.07 8.33
CA ASN A 226 2.92 21.84 8.32
C ASN A 226 3.70 22.97 9.00
N ASP A 227 3.29 24.23 8.79
CA ASP A 227 3.96 25.38 9.40
C ASP A 227 3.67 25.48 10.90
N LEU A 228 2.46 25.14 11.35
CA LEU A 228 2.11 24.95 12.75
C LEU A 228 2.82 23.74 13.39
N TYR A 229 3.14 22.70 12.62
CA TYR A 229 3.88 21.54 13.14
C TYR A 229 5.39 21.78 13.23
N LYS A 230 5.97 22.59 12.31
CA LYS A 230 7.35 23.07 12.40
C LYS A 230 7.61 23.91 13.65
N SER A 231 6.61 24.64 14.15
CA SER A 231 6.72 25.38 15.42
C SER A 231 6.47 24.49 16.66
N ALA A 232 5.67 23.43 16.56
CA ALA A 232 5.38 22.47 17.64
C ALA A 232 6.45 21.34 17.80
N ARG A 233 7.74 21.66 17.62
CA ARG A 233 8.83 20.71 17.34
C ARG A 233 9.36 19.92 18.56
N GLU A 234 8.52 19.20 19.30
CA GLU A 234 8.98 18.32 20.41
C GLU A 234 8.43 16.88 20.45
N SER A 235 7.35 16.52 19.74
CA SER A 235 6.81 15.15 19.78
C SER A 235 7.52 14.17 18.84
N ARG A 236 8.38 13.29 19.37
CA ARG A 236 9.17 12.29 18.62
C ARG A 236 8.36 11.03 18.24
N ASP A 237 7.39 11.14 17.33
CA ASP A 237 6.73 9.96 16.74
C ASP A 237 7.12 9.78 15.26
N PHE A 238 7.92 8.75 14.99
CA PHE A 238 8.41 8.39 13.66
C PHE A 238 7.28 7.98 12.70
N ASN A 239 6.24 7.29 13.18
CA ASN A 239 5.12 6.87 12.34
C ASN A 239 4.30 8.08 11.89
N LYS A 240 4.14 9.07 12.77
CA LYS A 240 3.51 10.35 12.45
C LYS A 240 4.31 11.11 11.38
N ILE A 241 5.63 11.23 11.57
CA ILE A 241 6.53 11.90 10.61
C ILE A 241 6.48 11.25 9.21
N VAL A 242 6.58 9.92 9.13
CA VAL A 242 6.52 9.19 7.84
C VAL A 242 5.15 9.37 7.18
N LYS A 243 4.06 9.25 7.95
CA LYS A 243 2.70 9.46 7.44
C LYS A 243 2.55 10.88 6.89
N GLU A 244 2.97 11.91 7.63
CA GLU A 244 2.92 13.31 7.22
C GLU A 244 3.75 13.58 5.96
N ALA A 245 4.97 13.05 5.88
CA ALA A 245 5.85 13.17 4.71
C ALA A 245 5.23 12.54 3.44
N VAL A 246 4.70 11.32 3.54
CA VAL A 246 4.02 10.64 2.41
C VAL A 246 2.80 11.43 1.96
N VAL A 247 1.92 11.84 2.89
CA VAL A 247 0.74 12.60 2.48
C VAL A 247 1.17 13.99 1.94
N ASN A 248 2.27 14.59 2.41
CA ASN A 248 2.79 15.87 1.88
C ASN A 248 3.26 15.75 0.43
N LYS A 249 3.94 14.66 0.07
CA LYS A 249 4.30 14.36 -1.33
C LYS A 249 3.05 14.25 -2.21
N ILE A 250 2.02 13.53 -1.75
CA ILE A 250 0.77 13.32 -2.50
C ILE A 250 -0.03 14.62 -2.66
N SER A 251 -0.13 15.46 -1.61
CA SER A 251 -0.79 16.76 -1.74
C SER A 251 -0.06 17.68 -2.71
N LYS A 252 1.28 17.62 -2.75
CA LYS A 252 2.08 18.38 -3.71
C LYS A 252 1.83 17.90 -5.14
N GLU A 253 1.89 16.59 -5.39
CA GLU A 253 1.64 16.01 -6.71
C GLU A 253 0.19 16.24 -7.21
N ALA A 254 -0.81 16.14 -6.35
CA ALA A 254 -2.21 16.36 -6.74
C ALA A 254 -2.51 17.81 -7.16
N VAL A 255 -1.73 18.77 -6.66
CA VAL A 255 -1.83 20.21 -6.98
C VAL A 255 -0.97 20.58 -8.18
N GLU A 256 0.30 20.16 -8.18
CA GLU A 256 1.28 20.54 -9.20
C GLU A 256 1.18 19.70 -10.48
N ASP A 257 0.74 18.44 -10.39
CA ASP A 257 0.60 17.55 -11.54
C ASP A 257 -0.64 16.62 -11.43
N CYS A 258 -1.81 17.26 -11.58
CA CYS A 258 -3.09 16.57 -11.72
C CYS A 258 -3.16 15.64 -12.95
N ALA A 259 -2.33 15.85 -13.98
CA ALA A 259 -2.30 15.03 -15.18
C ALA A 259 -1.58 13.69 -14.93
N LEU A 260 -0.42 13.73 -14.27
CA LEU A 260 0.28 12.55 -13.76
C LEU A 260 -0.62 11.78 -12.78
N SER A 261 -1.26 12.48 -11.84
CA SER A 261 -2.24 11.90 -10.91
C SER A 261 -3.37 11.14 -11.65
N GLY A 262 -3.96 11.74 -12.68
CA GLY A 262 -4.99 11.08 -13.50
C GLY A 262 -4.45 9.95 -14.39
N LYS A 263 -3.19 10.03 -14.85
CA LYS A 263 -2.54 8.98 -15.65
C LYS A 263 -2.27 7.74 -14.79
N LYS A 264 -1.77 7.92 -13.56
CA LYS A 264 -1.59 6.87 -12.54
C LYS A 264 -2.89 6.11 -12.23
N LEU A 265 -4.03 6.79 -12.28
CA LEU A 265 -5.37 6.18 -12.10
C LEU A 265 -5.99 5.60 -13.39
N ARG A 266 -5.22 5.59 -14.50
CA ARG A 266 -5.63 5.15 -15.84
C ARG A 266 -6.91 5.83 -16.33
N LEU A 267 -7.09 7.12 -16.02
CA LEU A 267 -8.28 7.87 -16.44
C LEU A 267 -8.32 8.13 -17.95
N HIS A 268 -7.16 8.18 -18.62
CA HIS A 268 -7.04 8.27 -20.08
C HIS A 268 -7.69 7.09 -20.82
N GLU A 269 -7.85 5.93 -20.18
CA GLU A 269 -8.55 4.75 -20.73
C GLU A 269 -10.07 4.77 -20.48
N LYS A 270 -10.54 5.67 -19.61
CA LYS A 270 -11.91 5.69 -19.08
C LYS A 270 -12.68 6.95 -19.43
N VAL A 271 -11.98 8.03 -19.78
CA VAL A 271 -12.59 9.30 -20.17
C VAL A 271 -13.21 9.18 -21.57
N MET A 272 -14.48 9.53 -21.67
CA MET A 272 -15.21 9.55 -22.93
C MET A 272 -14.93 10.87 -23.66
N VAL A 273 -14.40 10.79 -24.87
CA VAL A 273 -13.94 11.91 -25.71
C VAL A 273 -14.45 11.76 -27.15
N SER A 274 -14.55 12.85 -27.91
CA SER A 274 -14.83 12.75 -29.36
C SER A 274 -13.68 12.06 -30.10
N SER A 275 -13.95 11.52 -31.29
CA SER A 275 -12.94 10.96 -32.20
C SER A 275 -11.82 11.95 -32.61
N SER A 276 -12.07 13.25 -32.43
CA SER A 276 -11.11 14.34 -32.70
C SER A 276 -10.32 14.80 -31.48
N THR A 277 -10.51 14.18 -30.31
CA THR A 277 -9.87 14.57 -29.05
C THR A 277 -9.00 13.43 -28.52
N ASP A 278 -7.74 13.71 -28.19
CA ASP A 278 -6.87 12.74 -27.52
C ASP A 278 -7.25 12.61 -26.03
N ALA A 279 -7.62 11.40 -25.61
CA ALA A 279 -7.92 11.04 -24.23
C ALA A 279 -6.69 11.06 -23.30
N SER A 280 -5.48 10.94 -23.88
CA SER A 280 -4.20 10.98 -23.16
C SER A 280 -3.66 12.40 -22.96
N ASN A 281 -4.30 13.42 -23.55
CA ASN A 281 -3.89 14.81 -23.43
C ASN A 281 -3.89 15.23 -21.94
N PRO A 282 -2.80 15.82 -21.41
CA PRO A 282 -2.69 16.19 -20.00
C PRO A 282 -3.87 17.00 -19.44
N SER A 283 -4.42 17.93 -20.23
CA SER A 283 -5.58 18.75 -19.83
C SER A 283 -6.87 17.92 -19.71
N VAL A 284 -7.07 16.92 -20.57
CA VAL A 284 -8.23 16.02 -20.52
C VAL A 284 -8.11 15.08 -19.31
N VAL A 285 -6.92 14.53 -19.09
CA VAL A 285 -6.62 13.63 -17.95
C VAL A 285 -6.72 14.35 -16.61
N CYS A 286 -6.16 15.55 -16.50
CA CYS A 286 -6.29 16.41 -15.31
C CYS A 286 -7.76 16.80 -15.06
N GLY A 287 -8.49 17.18 -16.12
CA GLY A 287 -9.92 17.50 -16.02
C GLY A 287 -10.74 16.31 -15.52
N ALA A 288 -10.47 15.10 -16.01
CA ALA A 288 -11.10 13.88 -15.51
C ALA A 288 -10.73 13.59 -14.04
N PHE A 289 -9.46 13.76 -13.64
CA PHE A 289 -9.02 13.58 -12.26
C PHE A 289 -9.74 14.53 -11.29
N LYS A 290 -9.70 15.84 -11.57
CA LYS A 290 -10.44 16.86 -10.82
C LYS A 290 -11.93 16.53 -10.76
N SER A 291 -12.52 16.13 -11.88
CA SER A 291 -13.95 15.77 -11.95
C SER A 291 -14.32 14.57 -11.09
N MET A 292 -13.45 13.58 -10.96
CA MET A 292 -13.68 12.44 -10.06
C MET A 292 -13.64 12.85 -8.58
N VAL A 293 -12.79 13.80 -8.19
CA VAL A 293 -12.80 14.40 -6.84
C VAL A 293 -14.13 15.14 -6.61
N GLY A 294 -14.51 16.05 -7.50
CA GLY A 294 -15.76 16.82 -7.37
C GLY A 294 -17.01 15.94 -7.36
N ALA A 295 -17.07 14.92 -8.21
CA ALA A 295 -18.17 13.96 -8.24
C ALA A 295 -18.23 13.11 -6.96
N THR A 296 -17.09 12.70 -6.41
CA THR A 296 -17.03 11.97 -5.13
C THR A 296 -17.56 12.83 -3.98
N ALA A 297 -17.22 14.12 -3.93
CA ALA A 297 -17.72 15.03 -2.90
C ALA A 297 -19.25 15.19 -2.99
N LEU A 298 -19.77 15.37 -4.21
CA LEU A 298 -21.20 15.56 -4.44
C LEU A 298 -22.04 14.30 -4.18
N ASP A 299 -21.56 13.11 -4.55
CA ASP A 299 -22.25 11.83 -4.32
C ASP A 299 -22.22 11.37 -2.85
N SER A 300 -21.15 11.73 -2.14
CA SER A 300 -20.98 11.38 -0.73
C SER A 300 -21.69 12.35 0.21
N GLY A 301 -21.83 13.63 -0.20
CA GLY A 301 -22.26 14.74 0.65
C GLY A 301 -21.14 15.33 1.53
N GLU A 302 -19.91 14.82 1.43
CA GLU A 302 -18.81 15.15 2.35
C GLU A 302 -17.49 15.36 1.57
N PRO A 303 -16.96 16.60 1.50
CA PRO A 303 -15.68 16.88 0.83
C PRO A 303 -14.51 16.03 1.34
N ASP A 304 -14.48 15.72 2.65
CA ASP A 304 -13.45 14.88 3.27
C ASP A 304 -13.39 13.46 2.68
N LYS A 305 -14.51 12.91 2.21
CA LYS A 305 -14.55 11.61 1.54
C LYS A 305 -13.91 11.67 0.14
N ALA A 306 -13.99 12.81 -0.53
CA ALA A 306 -13.30 13.05 -1.80
C ALA A 306 -11.79 13.26 -1.61
N VAL A 307 -11.38 13.98 -0.56
CA VAL A 307 -9.97 14.09 -0.15
C VAL A 307 -9.42 12.72 0.21
N ASN A 308 -10.16 11.91 0.99
CA ASN A 308 -9.75 10.56 1.31
C ASN A 308 -9.62 9.71 0.04
N TRP A 309 -10.63 9.69 -0.84
CA TRP A 309 -10.57 8.97 -2.11
C TRP A 309 -9.35 9.35 -2.95
N MET A 310 -9.03 10.64 -3.06
CA MET A 310 -7.86 11.14 -3.78
C MET A 310 -6.56 10.61 -3.19
N LEU A 311 -6.35 10.83 -1.87
CA LEU A 311 -5.14 10.39 -1.17
C LEU A 311 -4.94 8.88 -1.23
N VAL A 312 -6.04 8.14 -1.10
CA VAL A 312 -6.10 6.69 -1.15
C VAL A 312 -5.76 6.17 -2.55
N SER A 313 -6.42 6.70 -3.58
CA SER A 313 -6.23 6.24 -4.96
C SER A 313 -4.80 6.53 -5.42
N LEU A 314 -4.26 7.70 -5.07
CA LEU A 314 -2.86 8.04 -5.38
C LEU A 314 -1.85 7.22 -4.56
N ARG A 315 -2.12 6.85 -3.30
CA ARG A 315 -1.26 5.87 -2.57
C ARG A 315 -1.24 4.50 -3.26
N GLY A 316 -2.41 4.01 -3.66
CA GLY A 316 -2.52 2.74 -4.37
C GLY A 316 -1.72 2.72 -5.67
N ALA A 317 -1.68 3.84 -6.39
CA ALA A 317 -0.87 3.98 -7.59
C ALA A 317 0.62 4.27 -7.31
N PHE A 318 0.96 4.97 -6.22
CA PHE A 318 2.35 5.18 -5.80
C PHE A 318 3.06 3.87 -5.42
N ALA A 319 2.33 2.84 -5.01
CA ALA A 319 2.87 1.49 -4.82
C ALA A 319 3.19 0.76 -6.14
N LEU A 320 2.83 1.34 -7.29
CA LEU A 320 3.08 0.80 -8.63
C LEU A 320 4.21 1.54 -9.37
N ASP A 321 4.72 2.66 -8.83
CA ASP A 321 5.84 3.44 -9.38
C ASP A 321 7.20 3.01 -8.78
N PHE A 322 7.47 1.70 -8.69
CA PHE A 322 8.86 1.24 -8.66
C PHE A 322 9.33 1.12 -10.12
N PRO A 323 10.50 1.69 -10.48
CA PRO A 323 10.94 1.67 -11.86
C PRO A 323 11.19 0.24 -12.33
N GLU A 324 10.77 -0.06 -13.56
CA GLU A 324 11.34 -1.19 -14.30
C GLU A 324 12.84 -0.95 -14.41
N SER A 325 13.64 -1.81 -13.79
CA SER A 325 15.09 -1.87 -14.00
C SER A 325 15.36 -2.60 -15.31
N ASP A 326 16.23 -2.02 -16.14
CA ASP A 326 16.64 -2.49 -17.48
C ASP A 326 16.96 -4.00 -17.58
#